data_AF-G6CC16-F1
#
_entry.id   AF-G6CC16-F1
#
_cell.length_a   1.000
_cell.length_b   1.000
_cell.length_c   1.000
_cell.angle_alpha   90.00
_cell.angle_beta   90.00
_cell.angle_gamma   90.00
#
_symmetry.space_group_name_H-M   'P 1'
#
loop_
_entity.id
_entity.type
_entity.pdbx_description
1 polymer ?
#
loop_
_entity_poly.entity_id
_entity_poly.type
_entity_poly.pdbx_seq_one_letter_code
_entity_poly.pdbx_strand_id
1 'polypeptide(L)'
;MVNFKEELMELLVDLLGILSEHKQRHNVNYFIETLKNMIAIIQNIENLEIPNECIEQLRKMYKSMFFPRDGLSDFYILDSDATYMTKCNTQFSSLLNRIDALLEE
;
A
#
# COMPACT_ATOMS: atom_id res chain seq x y z
N MET A 1 -18.58 8.24 8.11
CA MET A 1 -17.53 8.70 7.20
C MET A 1 -16.23 8.43 7.90
N VAL A 2 -15.42 7.49 7.39
CA VAL A 2 -14.03 7.35 7.85
C VAL A 2 -13.29 8.59 7.34
N ASN A 3 -12.40 9.16 8.15
CA ASN A 3 -11.60 10.30 7.72
C ASN A 3 -10.57 9.82 6.68
N PHE A 4 -10.33 10.60 5.61
CA PHE A 4 -9.34 10.31 4.57
C PHE A 4 -7.98 9.84 5.10
N LYS A 5 -7.45 10.53 6.12
CA LYS A 5 -6.17 10.23 6.76
C LYS A 5 -6.21 8.87 7.48
N GLU A 6 -7.29 8.60 8.21
CA GLU A 6 -7.48 7.34 8.94
C GLU A 6 -7.61 6.17 7.96
N GLU A 7 -8.44 6.33 6.92
CA GLU A 7 -8.64 5.30 5.90
C GLU A 7 -7.32 5.00 5.16
N LEU A 8 -6.61 6.04 4.71
CA LEU A 8 -5.32 5.86 4.06
C LEU A 8 -4.31 5.18 4.98
N MET A 9 -4.26 5.55 6.26
CA MET A 9 -3.38 4.92 7.25
C MET A 9 -3.69 3.43 7.41
N GLU A 10 -4.96 3.07 7.60
CA GLU A 10 -5.38 1.67 7.75
C GLU A 10 -4.99 0.85 6.53
N LEU A 11 -5.27 1.35 5.32
CA LEU A 11 -4.95 0.64 4.07
C LEU A 11 -3.43 0.44 3.89
N LEU A 12 -2.62 1.44 4.23
CA LEU A 12 -1.16 1.34 4.16
C LEU A 12 -0.60 0.34 5.19
N VAL A 13 -1.18 0.28 6.39
CA VAL A 13 -0.82 -0.69 7.43
C VAL A 13 -1.20 -2.11 7.00
N ASP A 14 -2.38 -2.30 6.43
CA ASP A 14 -2.83 -3.59 5.90
C ASP A 14 -1.89 -4.07 4.77
N LEU A 15 -1.52 -3.18 3.85
CA LEU A 15 -0.61 -3.50 2.75
C LEU A 15 0.78 -3.87 3.28
N LEU A 16 1.28 -3.12 4.25
CA LEU A 16 2.53 -3.40 4.94
C LEU A 16 2.49 -4.78 5.62
N GLY A 17 1.35 -5.15 6.22
CA GLY A 17 1.12 -6.46 6.83
C GLY A 17 1.27 -7.59 5.81
N ILE A 18 0.53 -7.53 4.70
CA ILE A 18 0.60 -8.51 3.61
C ILE A 18 2.03 -8.65 3.09
N LEU A 19 2.66 -7.53 2.75
CA LEU A 19 4.03 -7.55 2.19
C LEU A 19 5.05 -8.07 3.21
N SER A 20 4.82 -7.84 4.51
CA SER A 20 5.72 -8.32 5.56
C SER A 20 5.79 -9.85 5.66
N GLU A 21 4.74 -10.56 5.27
CA GLU A 21 4.71 -12.03 5.19
C GLU A 21 5.52 -12.57 4.00
N HIS A 22 5.92 -11.68 3.09
CA HIS A 22 6.59 -12.02 1.83
C HIS A 22 7.94 -11.31 1.63
N LYS A 23 8.58 -10.85 2.73
CA LYS A 23 9.88 -10.11 2.76
C LYS A 23 11.02 -10.77 1.99
N GLN A 24 10.99 -12.09 1.84
CA GLN A 24 11.99 -12.87 1.11
C GLN A 24 11.94 -12.67 -0.42
N ARG A 25 10.84 -12.11 -0.94
CA ARG A 25 10.69 -11.87 -2.38
C ARG A 25 11.45 -10.62 -2.82
N HIS A 26 11.89 -10.63 -4.07
CA HIS A 26 12.57 -9.50 -4.67
C HIS A 26 11.72 -8.23 -4.56
N ASN A 27 12.36 -7.07 -4.33
CA ASN A 27 11.75 -5.75 -4.15
C ASN A 27 10.74 -5.56 -3.00
N VAL A 28 10.28 -6.62 -2.32
CA VAL A 28 9.33 -6.48 -1.21
C VAL A 28 9.89 -5.66 -0.06
N ASN A 29 11.19 -5.78 0.25
CA ASN A 29 11.82 -4.92 1.25
C ASN A 29 11.78 -3.44 0.85
N TYR A 30 11.93 -3.13 -0.44
CA TYR A 30 11.82 -1.76 -0.93
C TYR A 30 10.39 -1.22 -0.76
N PHE A 31 9.37 -2.03 -1.08
CA PHE A 31 7.97 -1.66 -0.85
C PHE A 31 7.67 -1.43 0.62
N ILE A 32 8.14 -2.32 1.50
CA ILE A 32 7.97 -2.22 2.95
C ILE A 32 8.57 -0.92 3.49
N GLU A 33 9.80 -0.58 3.11
CA GLU A 33 10.44 0.66 3.55
C GLU A 33 9.72 1.89 2.99
N THR A 34 9.21 1.81 1.76
CA THR A 34 8.41 2.89 1.16
C THR A 34 7.10 3.11 1.94
N LEU A 35 6.38 2.04 2.29
CA LEU A 35 5.15 2.11 3.08
C LEU A 35 5.39 2.62 4.50
N LYS A 36 6.47 2.18 5.16
CA LYS A 36 6.85 2.71 6.48
C LYS A 36 7.09 4.22 6.42
N ASN A 37 7.78 4.69 5.38
CA ASN A 37 8.01 6.12 5.20
C ASN A 37 6.69 6.88 4.96
N MET A 38 5.77 6.33 4.17
CA MET A 38 4.44 6.92 3.95
C MET A 38 3.64 7.00 5.27
N ILE A 39 3.60 5.91 6.02
CA ILE A 39 2.95 5.84 7.35
C ILE A 39 3.55 6.88 8.30
N ALA A 40 4.88 6.96 8.37
CA ALA A 40 5.57 7.93 9.22
C ALA A 40 5.24 9.38 8.83
N ILE A 41 5.15 9.70 7.54
CA ILE A 41 4.71 11.03 7.07
C ILE A 41 3.30 11.32 7.60
N ILE A 42 2.35 10.41 7.41
CA ILE A 42 0.96 10.61 7.84
C ILE A 42 0.85 10.73 9.36
N GLN A 43 1.61 9.93 10.12
CA GLN A 43 1.63 9.96 11.59
C GLN A 43 2.14 11.28 12.15
N ASN A 44 3.08 11.94 11.46
CA ASN A 44 3.65 13.21 11.89
C ASN A 44 2.75 14.43 11.58
N ILE A 45 1.65 14.25 10.85
CA ILE A 45 0.68 15.32 10.61
C ILE A 45 -0.21 15.43 11.85
N GLU A 46 -0.15 16.55 12.57
CA GLU A 46 -1.00 16.77 13.74
C GLU A 46 -2.48 17.00 13.35
N ASN A 47 -2.70 17.63 12.21
CA ASN A 47 -4.04 17.92 11.70
C ASN A 47 -4.76 16.65 11.21
N LEU A 48 -6.09 16.73 11.20
CA LEU A 48 -6.95 15.68 10.63
C LEU A 48 -6.85 15.65 9.10
N GLU A 49 -6.62 16.81 8.48
CA GLU A 49 -6.45 16.97 7.03
C GLU A 49 -4.98 16.83 6.64
N ILE A 50 -4.72 16.06 5.59
CA ILE A 50 -3.37 15.90 5.03
C ILE A 50 -3.08 17.09 4.11
N PRO A 51 -1.99 17.87 4.32
CA PRO A 51 -1.63 18.94 3.41
C PRO A 51 -1.42 18.44 1.97
N ASN A 52 -1.84 19.21 0.98
CA ASN A 52 -1.73 18.82 -0.44
C ASN A 52 -0.30 18.45 -0.86
N GLU A 53 0.71 19.15 -0.35
CA GLU A 53 2.12 18.83 -0.61
C GLU A 53 2.49 17.43 -0.09
N CYS A 54 1.94 17.01 1.04
CA CYS A 54 2.10 15.67 1.57
C CYS A 54 1.34 14.65 0.72
N ILE A 55 0.13 14.95 0.24
CA ILE A 55 -0.62 14.07 -0.68
C ILE A 55 0.20 13.81 -1.94
N GLU A 56 0.76 14.85 -2.57
CA GLU A 56 1.61 14.70 -3.76
C GLU A 56 2.86 13.85 -3.49
N GLN A 57 3.48 14.03 -2.31
CA GLN A 57 4.62 13.23 -1.89
C GLN A 57 4.23 11.75 -1.72
N LEU A 58 3.14 11.48 -0.99
CA LEU A 58 2.61 10.14 -0.76
C LEU A 58 2.27 9.45 -2.10
N ARG A 59 1.63 10.18 -3.03
CA ARG A 59 1.31 9.69 -4.37
C ARG A 59 2.56 9.30 -5.15
N LYS A 60 3.62 10.11 -5.13
CA LYS A 60 4.90 9.80 -5.80
C LYS A 60 5.56 8.56 -5.21
N MET A 61 5.59 8.46 -3.88
CA MET A 61 6.13 7.30 -3.18
C MET A 61 5.36 6.04 -3.52
N TYR A 62 4.03 6.11 -3.49
CA TYR A 62 3.18 4.98 -3.83
C TYR A 62 3.40 4.53 -5.29
N LYS A 63 3.37 5.45 -6.26
CA LYS A 63 3.62 5.16 -7.68
C LYS A 63 5.02 4.57 -7.94
N SER A 64 6.00 4.88 -7.11
CA SER A 64 7.36 4.34 -7.25
C SER A 64 7.44 2.81 -7.04
N MET A 65 6.40 2.19 -6.47
CA MET A 65 6.32 0.74 -6.28
C MET A 65 5.73 -0.01 -7.50
N PHE A 66 5.28 0.71 -8.54
CA PHE A 66 4.63 0.16 -9.74
C PHE A 66 5.52 0.22 -10.98
N PHE A 67 6.77 -0.22 -10.86
CA PHE A 67 7.67 -0.29 -12.01
C PHE A 67 7.33 -1.48 -12.95
N PRO A 68 7.73 -1.44 -14.23
CA PRO A 68 7.20 -2.34 -15.27
C PRO A 68 7.46 -3.85 -15.10
N ARG A 69 8.29 -4.27 -14.14
CA ARG A 69 8.60 -5.68 -13.85
C ARG A 69 8.92 -5.85 -12.38
N ASP A 70 8.33 -6.83 -11.72
CA ASP A 70 8.53 -7.10 -10.28
C ASP A 70 8.00 -5.96 -9.37
N GLY A 71 7.11 -5.11 -9.88
CA GLY A 71 6.38 -4.09 -9.14
C GLY A 71 5.15 -4.66 -8.41
N LEU A 72 4.39 -3.82 -7.70
CA LEU A 72 3.16 -4.25 -7.04
C LEU A 72 2.10 -4.79 -8.01
N SER A 73 2.09 -4.33 -9.28
CA SER A 73 1.21 -4.88 -10.33
C SER A 73 1.48 -6.36 -10.64
N ASP A 74 2.72 -6.82 -10.46
CA ASP A 74 3.13 -8.20 -10.72
C ASP A 74 3.12 -9.04 -9.43
N PHE A 75 2.79 -8.44 -8.28
CA PHE A 75 2.82 -9.13 -7.01
C PHE A 75 1.65 -10.10 -6.90
N TYR A 76 1.96 -11.39 -6.71
CA TYR A 76 0.97 -12.44 -6.63
C TYR A 76 1.25 -13.42 -5.49
N ILE A 77 0.32 -13.57 -4.56
CA ILE A 77 0.44 -14.49 -3.43
C ILE A 77 0.20 -15.90 -3.97
N LEU A 78 1.20 -16.78 -3.84
CA LEU A 78 1.12 -18.16 -4.33
C LEU A 78 0.92 -19.09 -3.14
N ASP A 79 -0.13 -19.91 -3.20
CA ASP A 79 -0.44 -20.91 -2.18
C ASP A 79 -0.89 -22.23 -2.84
N SER A 80 -0.70 -23.34 -2.12
CA SER A 80 -1.18 -24.66 -2.53
C SER A 80 -2.71 -24.79 -2.52
N ASP A 81 -3.40 -24.04 -1.65
CA ASP A 81 -4.86 -23.97 -1.63
C ASP A 81 -5.34 -22.87 -2.60
N ALA A 82 -5.95 -23.30 -3.70
CA ALA A 82 -6.45 -22.39 -4.73
C ALA A 82 -7.55 -21.43 -4.21
N THR A 83 -8.36 -21.85 -3.24
CA THR A 83 -9.43 -21.02 -2.65
C THR A 83 -8.81 -19.92 -1.81
N TYR A 84 -7.85 -20.29 -0.95
CA TYR A 84 -7.11 -19.33 -0.13
C TYR A 84 -6.32 -18.34 -1.01
N MET A 85 -5.58 -18.86 -2.00
CA MET A 85 -4.83 -18.05 -2.98
C MET A 85 -5.73 -17.03 -3.68
N THR A 86 -6.89 -17.45 -4.18
CA THR A 86 -7.85 -16.54 -4.85
C THR A 86 -8.34 -15.45 -3.90
N LYS A 87 -8.66 -15.82 -2.65
CA LYS A 87 -9.13 -14.88 -1.64
C LYS A 87 -8.06 -13.83 -1.33
N CYS A 88 -6.83 -14.25 -1.06
CA CYS A 88 -5.72 -13.35 -0.72
C CYS A 88 -5.41 -12.37 -1.85
N ASN A 89 -5.31 -12.84 -3.10
CA ASN A 89 -5.04 -11.96 -4.24
C ASN A 89 -6.21 -11.02 -4.55
N THR A 90 -7.45 -11.45 -4.32
CA THR A 90 -8.64 -10.57 -4.43
C THR A 90 -8.59 -9.47 -3.36
N GLN A 91 -8.25 -9.82 -2.12
CA GLN A 91 -8.11 -8.85 -1.03
C GLN A 91 -6.96 -7.86 -1.31
N PHE A 92 -5.80 -8.36 -1.76
CA PHE A 92 -4.66 -7.55 -2.14
C PHE A 92 -5.01 -6.56 -3.27
N SER A 93 -5.65 -7.02 -4.33
CA SER A 93 -6.07 -6.16 -5.45
C SER A 93 -7.10 -5.11 -5.02
N SER A 94 -8.06 -5.50 -4.19
CA SER A 94 -9.05 -4.58 -3.61
C SER A 94 -8.39 -3.48 -2.76
N LEU A 95 -7.36 -3.86 -1.99
CA LEU A 95 -6.59 -2.93 -1.17
C LEU A 95 -5.87 -1.88 -2.03
N LEU A 96 -5.16 -2.32 -3.09
CA LEU A 96 -4.49 -1.42 -4.02
C LEU A 96 -5.48 -0.47 -4.69
N ASN A 97 -6.61 -0.97 -5.19
CA ASN A 97 -7.64 -0.14 -5.82
C ASN A 97 -8.20 0.95 -4.89
N ARG A 98 -8.31 0.65 -3.58
CA ARG A 98 -8.76 1.66 -2.60
C ARG A 98 -7.70 2.71 -2.34
N ILE A 99 -6.43 2.32 -2.25
CA ILE A 99 -5.32 3.27 -2.11
C ILE A 99 -5.21 4.14 -3.37
N ASP A 100 -5.36 3.53 -4.56
CA ASP A 100 -5.40 4.24 -5.85
C ASP A 100 -6.50 5.30 -5.82
N ALA A 101 -7.74 4.93 -5.47
CA ALA A 101 -8.86 5.87 -5.42
C ALA A 101 -8.63 7.04 -4.45
N LEU A 102 -7.98 6.81 -3.30
CA LEU A 102 -7.66 7.86 -2.34
C LEU A 102 -6.52 8.78 -2.82
N LEU A 103 -5.55 8.23 -3.57
CA LEU A 103 -4.39 8.99 -4.04
C LEU A 103 -4.55 9.50 -5.48
N GLU A 104 -5.62 9.19 -6.19
CA GLU A 104 -5.93 9.69 -7.55
C GLU A 104 -6.59 11.07 -7.56
N GLU A 105 -7.18 11.52 -6.45
CA GLU A 105 -7.64 12.91 -6.23
C GLU A 105 -6.45 13.83 -5.93
#